data_AF-A0A160NV51-F1
#
_entry.id   AF-A0A160NV51-F1
#
_cell.length_a   1.000
_cell.length_b   1.000
_cell.length_c   1.000
_cell.angle_alpha   90.00
_cell.angle_beta   90.00
_cell.angle_gamma   90.00
#
_symmetry.space_group_name_H-M   'P 1'
#
loop_
_entity.id
_entity.type
_entity.pdbx_description
1 polymer ?
#
loop_
_entity_poly.entity_id
_entity_poly.type
_entity_poly.pdbx_seq_one_letter_code
_entity_poly.pdbx_strand_id
1 'polypeptide(L)'
;MYIDLNHFLCGRRWLLRTFPFPHVLADDVFTPALHRQLADEFRDLLRASGGHEFERKMRGFEATGHGFRPGYRGAFDVFFSNEFRQLISTVFDTSLTFDVDAGLHHHEPDARSGHIHNDLNPGWFPARAADASPEEAMNLSDPSRCDYRNGKIRKSGVEGVERVRAVALLYYLNNGPWIPGNGGETGLYLDRTLPVLEPTLLVPRRRTRSSPSSARLAPSTPIWKVAYRATP
;
A
#
# COMPACT_ATOMS: atom_id res chain seq x y z
N MET A 1 11.81 8.34 15.53
CA MET A 1 13.00 8.16 14.69
C MET A 1 12.81 9.07 13.49
N TYR A 2 13.71 10.02 13.27
CA TYR A 2 13.58 10.94 12.14
C TYR A 2 13.97 10.20 10.85
N ILE A 3 13.07 10.16 9.87
CA ILE A 3 13.32 9.53 8.57
C ILE A 3 13.70 10.65 7.60
N ASP A 4 14.99 10.72 7.24
CA ASP A 4 15.41 11.59 6.14
C ASP A 4 15.03 10.94 4.80
N LEU A 5 13.83 11.28 4.31
CA LEU A 5 13.31 10.74 3.06
C LEU A 5 14.23 11.06 1.86
N ASN A 6 14.98 12.17 1.88
CA ASN A 6 15.88 12.52 0.78
C ASN A 6 17.05 11.53 0.64
N HIS A 7 17.48 10.93 1.76
CA HIS A 7 18.49 9.87 1.73
C HIS A 7 17.98 8.60 1.03
N PHE A 8 16.67 8.39 1.06
CA PHE A 8 16.04 7.17 0.55
C PHE A 8 15.45 7.29 -0.84
N LEU A 9 15.19 8.49 -1.35
CA LEU A 9 14.65 8.68 -2.70
C LEU A 9 15.76 8.63 -3.77
N CYS A 10 15.50 7.91 -4.86
CA CYS A 10 16.41 7.82 -6.01
C CYS A 10 15.69 8.25 -7.31
N GLY A 11 14.46 7.79 -7.50
CA GLY A 11 13.60 8.09 -8.64
C GLY A 11 12.84 9.39 -8.43
N ARG A 12 13.25 10.44 -9.15
CA ARG A 12 12.56 11.75 -9.13
C ARG A 12 11.54 11.93 -10.25
N ARG A 13 11.37 10.93 -11.12
CA ARG A 13 10.46 11.01 -12.26
C ARG A 13 9.11 10.37 -11.92
N TRP A 14 8.17 11.22 -11.57
CA TRP A 14 6.78 10.84 -11.29
C TRP A 14 5.94 11.30 -12.48
N LEU A 15 5.26 10.36 -13.11
CA LEU A 15 4.53 10.57 -14.34
C LEU A 15 3.05 10.66 -14.05
N LEU A 16 2.50 11.88 -14.08
CA LEU A 16 1.06 12.08 -14.09
C LEU A 16 0.46 11.53 -15.39
N ARG A 17 -0.66 10.84 -15.24
CA ARG A 17 -1.50 10.32 -16.31
C ARG A 17 -2.93 10.72 -15.99
N THR A 18 -3.69 11.05 -17.01
CA THR A 18 -5.09 11.50 -16.87
C THR A 18 -6.10 10.49 -17.39
N PHE A 19 -5.65 9.48 -18.14
CA PHE A 19 -6.47 8.43 -18.72
C PHE A 19 -6.01 7.04 -18.22
N PRO A 20 -6.92 6.15 -17.77
CA PRO A 20 -8.38 6.28 -17.79
C PRO A 20 -8.96 7.21 -16.72
N PHE A 21 -8.17 7.52 -15.69
CA PHE A 21 -8.45 8.54 -14.67
C PHE A 21 -7.11 9.12 -14.17
N PRO A 22 -7.11 10.24 -13.42
CA PRO A 22 -5.90 10.81 -12.84
C PRO A 22 -5.14 9.82 -11.94
N HIS A 23 -3.93 9.45 -12.33
CA HIS A 23 -3.05 8.57 -11.57
C HIS A 23 -1.58 8.92 -11.81
N VAL A 24 -0.70 8.48 -10.92
CA VAL A 24 0.74 8.70 -11.01
C VAL A 24 1.47 7.38 -11.09
N LEU A 25 2.41 7.30 -12.02
CA LEU A 25 3.36 6.19 -12.14
C LEU A 25 4.74 6.68 -11.77
N ALA A 26 5.43 5.96 -10.89
CA ALA A 26 6.80 6.25 -10.52
C ALA A 26 7.64 4.98 -10.54
N ASP A 27 8.79 5.05 -11.21
CA ASP A 27 9.78 3.99 -11.28
C ASP A 27 10.95 4.35 -10.35
N ASP A 28 11.65 3.35 -9.81
CA ASP A 28 12.89 3.56 -9.04
C ASP A 28 12.75 4.51 -7.82
N VAL A 29 11.56 4.59 -7.20
CA VAL A 29 11.24 5.55 -6.13
C VAL A 29 12.29 5.58 -5.02
N PHE A 30 12.64 4.41 -4.48
CA PHE A 30 13.62 4.29 -3.40
C PHE A 30 14.99 3.81 -3.89
N THR A 31 16.01 4.13 -3.10
CA THR A 31 17.37 3.63 -3.32
C THR A 31 17.41 2.10 -3.37
N PRO A 32 18.42 1.52 -4.06
CA PRO A 32 18.56 0.06 -4.13
C PRO A 32 18.77 -0.56 -2.74
N ALA A 33 19.36 0.19 -1.80
CA ALA A 33 19.59 -0.25 -0.43
C ALA A 33 18.28 -0.39 0.35
N LEU A 34 17.44 0.65 0.37
CA LEU A 34 16.14 0.59 1.05
C LEU A 34 15.21 -0.44 0.38
N HIS A 35 15.20 -0.51 -0.96
CA HIS A 35 14.41 -1.53 -1.66
C HIS A 35 14.80 -2.96 -1.22
N ARG A 36 16.09 -3.24 -1.01
CA ARG A 36 16.53 -4.53 -0.47
C ARG A 36 16.04 -4.74 0.96
N GLN A 37 16.17 -3.75 1.84
CA GLN A 37 15.66 -3.86 3.21
C GLN A 37 14.16 -4.16 3.27
N LEU A 38 13.36 -3.45 2.47
CA LEU A 38 11.93 -3.73 2.32
C LEU A 38 11.68 -5.16 1.84
N ALA A 39 12.41 -5.62 0.83
CA ALA A 39 12.27 -6.96 0.28
C ALA A 39 12.65 -8.06 1.28
N ASP A 40 13.70 -7.82 2.05
CA ASP A 40 14.21 -8.75 3.06
C ASP A 40 13.19 -8.87 4.20
N GLU A 41 12.72 -7.74 4.74
CA GLU A 41 11.71 -7.75 5.79
C GLU A 41 10.39 -8.38 5.32
N PHE A 42 9.94 -8.10 4.10
CA PHE A 42 8.76 -8.76 3.53
C PHE A 42 8.91 -10.30 3.54
N ARG A 43 10.08 -10.82 3.14
CA ARG A 43 10.34 -12.27 3.14
C ARG A 43 10.38 -12.84 4.55
N ASP A 44 10.91 -12.09 5.51
CA ASP A 44 10.97 -12.52 6.90
C ASP A 44 9.57 -12.55 7.54
N LEU A 45 8.73 -11.54 7.29
CA LEU A 45 7.31 -11.55 7.71
C LEU A 45 6.56 -12.72 7.07
N LEU A 46 6.77 -12.97 5.78
CA LEU A 46 6.15 -14.09 5.07
C LEU A 46 6.57 -15.44 5.67
N ARG A 47 7.86 -15.62 5.99
CA ARG A 47 8.39 -16.84 6.62
C ARG A 47 7.92 -17.01 8.06
N ALA A 48 8.02 -15.97 8.88
CA ALA A 48 7.64 -15.98 10.30
C ALA A 48 6.16 -16.32 10.47
N SER A 49 5.32 -15.86 9.55
CA SER A 49 3.92 -16.20 9.55
C SER A 49 3.65 -17.70 9.31
N GLY A 50 4.61 -18.48 8.79
CA GLY A 50 4.36 -19.82 8.25
C GLY A 50 3.32 -19.83 7.11
N GLY A 51 3.02 -18.64 6.55
CA GLY A 51 1.87 -18.37 5.68
C GLY A 51 0.52 -18.21 6.40
N HIS A 52 0.48 -18.09 7.74
CA HIS A 52 -0.73 -18.03 8.57
C HIS A 52 -1.06 -16.63 9.13
N GLU A 53 -0.09 -15.82 9.55
CA GLU A 53 -0.32 -14.39 9.89
C GLU A 53 -0.59 -13.53 8.66
N PHE A 54 -0.12 -13.98 7.49
CA PHE A 54 -0.69 -13.56 6.23
C PHE A 54 -2.07 -14.24 6.14
N GLU A 55 -3.14 -13.50 6.44
CA GLU A 55 -4.49 -14.04 6.51
C GLU A 55 -4.84 -14.73 5.19
N ARG A 56 -4.89 -16.07 5.21
CA ARG A 56 -4.90 -16.91 4.01
C ARG A 56 -6.19 -16.85 3.20
N LYS A 57 -7.18 -16.05 3.60
CA LYS A 57 -8.51 -16.00 2.98
C LYS A 57 -9.14 -14.62 3.13
N MET A 58 -8.58 -13.60 2.49
CA MET A 58 -9.39 -12.45 2.11
C MET A 58 -10.54 -12.96 1.25
N ARG A 59 -11.77 -12.99 1.79
CA ARG A 59 -12.92 -13.62 1.11
C ARG A 59 -13.11 -13.02 -0.29
N GLY A 60 -12.92 -13.85 -1.32
CA GLY A 60 -13.00 -13.41 -2.73
C GLY A 60 -11.70 -12.90 -3.34
N PHE A 61 -10.56 -13.03 -2.64
CA PHE A 61 -9.24 -12.67 -3.12
C PHE A 61 -8.27 -13.84 -2.89
N GLU A 62 -7.63 -14.32 -3.95
CA GLU A 62 -6.53 -15.30 -3.85
C GLU A 62 -5.21 -14.58 -3.57
N ALA A 63 -5.17 -13.92 -2.42
CA ALA A 63 -3.96 -13.36 -1.87
C ALA A 63 -3.98 -13.54 -0.37
N THR A 64 -2.79 -13.62 0.19
CA THR A 64 -2.62 -13.59 1.63
C THR A 64 -2.21 -12.18 2.04
N GLY A 65 -2.67 -11.70 3.20
CA GLY A 65 -2.52 -10.30 3.60
C GLY A 65 -1.95 -10.13 5.00
N HIS A 66 -1.01 -9.20 5.18
CA HIS A 66 -0.50 -8.78 6.48
C HIS A 66 -0.74 -7.28 6.65
N GLY A 67 -1.65 -6.91 7.55
CA GLY A 67 -1.92 -5.51 7.88
C GLY A 67 -0.93 -4.97 8.90
N PHE A 68 -0.45 -3.74 8.70
CA PHE A 68 0.40 -3.07 9.68
C PHE A 68 -0.44 -2.56 10.86
N ARG A 69 0.12 -2.60 12.06
CA ARG A 69 -0.55 -2.18 13.30
C ARG A 69 0.16 -1.01 13.97
N PRO A 70 -0.56 -0.23 14.80
CA PRO A 70 0.05 0.80 15.63
C PRO A 70 1.25 0.26 16.42
N GLY A 71 2.35 1.01 16.43
CA GLY A 71 3.60 0.62 17.08
C GLY A 71 4.52 -0.26 16.23
N TYR A 72 4.14 -0.62 15.00
CA TYR A 72 5.05 -1.26 14.04
C TYR A 72 6.33 -0.43 13.87
N ARG A 73 7.48 -1.12 13.79
CA ARG A 73 8.79 -0.56 13.56
C ARG A 73 9.54 -1.45 12.59
N GLY A 74 9.99 -0.90 11.46
CA GLY A 74 10.71 -1.64 10.43
C GLY A 74 11.02 -0.80 9.21
N ALA A 75 11.53 -1.42 8.15
CA ALA A 75 11.86 -0.75 6.89
C ALA A 75 10.61 -0.11 6.25
N PHE A 76 9.41 -0.67 6.46
CA PHE A 76 8.17 -0.07 5.96
C PHE A 76 7.76 1.22 6.68
N ASP A 77 8.40 1.60 7.80
CA ASP A 77 8.11 2.86 8.50
C ASP A 77 8.30 4.09 7.62
N VAL A 78 9.15 4.01 6.57
CA VAL A 78 9.32 5.09 5.59
C VAL A 78 7.99 5.57 5.03
N PHE A 79 7.05 4.66 4.83
CA PHE A 79 5.73 4.97 4.30
C PHE A 79 4.77 5.53 5.36
N PHE A 80 5.07 5.35 6.64
CA PHE A 80 4.29 5.90 7.74
C PHE A 80 4.93 7.18 8.30
N SER A 81 5.96 7.70 7.63
CA SER A 81 6.60 8.96 7.98
C SER A 81 5.77 10.17 7.59
N ASN A 82 5.93 11.26 8.32
CA ASN A 82 5.31 12.53 7.96
C ASN A 82 5.88 13.07 6.63
N GLU A 83 7.18 12.87 6.39
CA GLU A 83 7.89 13.26 5.18
C GLU A 83 7.29 12.59 3.94
N PHE A 84 7.03 11.28 4.01
CA PHE A 84 6.42 10.56 2.89
C PHE A 84 4.95 10.95 2.71
N ARG A 85 4.19 11.17 3.81
CA ARG A 85 2.83 11.74 3.73
C ARG A 85 2.83 13.10 3.02
N GLN A 86 3.76 13.99 3.36
CA GLN A 86 3.89 15.31 2.73
C GLN A 86 4.27 15.22 1.25
N LEU A 87 5.16 14.29 0.89
CA LEU A 87 5.46 13.98 -0.51
C LEU A 87 4.19 13.58 -1.28
N ILE A 88 3.42 12.61 -0.78
CA ILE A 88 2.20 12.16 -1.45
C ILE A 88 1.15 13.27 -1.50
N SER A 89 0.99 14.03 -0.42
CA SER A 89 0.10 15.20 -0.37
C SER A 89 0.45 16.21 -1.46
N THR A 90 1.74 16.47 -1.70
CA THR A 90 2.23 17.37 -2.75
C THR A 90 1.99 16.80 -4.15
N VAL A 91 2.28 15.51 -4.35
CA VAL A 91 2.14 14.83 -5.66
C VAL A 91 0.69 14.85 -6.15
N PHE A 92 -0.27 14.68 -5.24
CA PHE A 92 -1.70 14.62 -5.55
C PHE A 92 -2.44 15.93 -5.28
N ASP A 93 -1.73 16.99 -4.88
CA ASP A 93 -2.31 18.28 -4.50
C ASP A 93 -3.52 18.14 -3.57
N THR A 94 -3.36 17.32 -2.52
CA THR A 94 -4.45 16.93 -1.62
C THR A 94 -3.97 16.93 -0.18
N SER A 95 -4.74 17.53 0.72
CA SER A 95 -4.49 17.49 2.17
C SER A 95 -4.77 16.11 2.75
N LEU A 96 -3.72 15.40 3.17
CA LEU A 96 -3.84 14.06 3.77
C LEU A 96 -3.83 14.13 5.30
N THR A 97 -4.71 13.37 5.94
CA THR A 97 -4.62 13.12 7.39
C THR A 97 -3.48 12.15 7.69
N PHE A 98 -3.24 11.89 8.97
CA PHE A 98 -2.31 10.86 9.41
C PHE A 98 -3.02 9.51 9.65
N ASP A 99 -4.27 9.36 9.21
CA ASP A 99 -4.99 8.09 9.27
C ASP A 99 -4.62 7.26 8.03
N VAL A 100 -3.92 6.15 8.24
CA VAL A 100 -3.31 5.34 7.17
C VAL A 100 -3.79 3.91 7.27
N ASP A 101 -4.19 3.33 6.14
CA ASP A 101 -4.54 1.93 6.02
C ASP A 101 -3.52 1.23 5.13
N ALA A 102 -2.80 0.26 5.69
CA ALA A 102 -1.60 -0.30 5.09
C ALA A 102 -1.55 -1.81 5.24
N GLY A 103 -1.14 -2.49 4.17
CA GLY A 103 -0.94 -3.93 4.20
C GLY A 103 0.00 -4.45 3.12
N LEU A 104 0.62 -5.58 3.40
CA LEU A 104 1.35 -6.40 2.47
C LEU A 104 0.41 -7.45 1.92
N HIS A 105 0.28 -7.54 0.60
CA HIS A 105 -0.40 -8.64 -0.06
C HIS A 105 0.62 -9.51 -0.76
N HIS A 106 0.46 -10.82 -0.63
CA HIS A 106 1.24 -11.80 -1.34
C HIS A 106 0.31 -12.64 -2.22
N HIS A 107 0.59 -12.62 -3.51
CA HIS A 107 -0.09 -13.44 -4.51
C HIS A 107 0.82 -14.59 -4.89
N GLU A 108 0.31 -15.81 -4.78
CA GLU A 108 0.99 -17.00 -5.29
C GLU A 108 1.02 -17.00 -6.83
N PRO A 109 1.96 -17.74 -7.44
CA PRO A 109 1.84 -18.08 -8.86
C PRO A 109 0.44 -18.62 -9.17
N ASP A 110 -0.09 -18.25 -10.33
CA ASP A 110 -1.41 -18.68 -10.83
C ASP A 110 -2.61 -18.23 -9.97
N ALA A 111 -2.41 -17.37 -8.98
CA ALA A 111 -3.50 -16.75 -8.23
C ALA A 111 -4.48 -16.07 -9.19
N ARG A 112 -5.78 -16.28 -8.95
CA ARG A 112 -6.83 -15.64 -9.75
C ARG A 112 -6.70 -14.12 -9.75
N SER A 113 -7.10 -13.54 -10.88
CA SER A 113 -7.27 -12.09 -10.97
C SER A 113 -8.20 -11.59 -9.87
N GLY A 114 -7.94 -10.37 -9.38
CA GLY A 114 -8.83 -9.69 -8.45
C GLY A 114 -10.17 -9.31 -9.10
N HIS A 115 -10.92 -8.44 -8.43
CA HIS A 115 -12.16 -7.87 -8.96
C HIS A 115 -11.97 -6.39 -9.24
N ILE A 116 -12.76 -5.83 -10.15
CA ILE A 116 -12.76 -4.39 -10.44
C ILE A 116 -13.40 -3.66 -9.25
N HIS A 117 -12.67 -2.70 -8.67
CA HIS A 117 -13.16 -1.83 -7.59
C HIS A 117 -12.53 -0.44 -7.70
N ASN A 118 -13.14 0.58 -7.08
CA ASN A 118 -12.68 1.97 -7.12
C ASN A 118 -11.95 2.44 -5.84
N ASP A 119 -11.73 1.52 -4.89
CA ASP A 119 -11.07 1.79 -3.61
C ASP A 119 -11.74 2.82 -2.69
N LEU A 120 -12.97 3.24 -3.01
CA LEU A 120 -13.80 4.04 -2.12
C LEU A 120 -14.15 3.20 -0.87
N ASN A 121 -13.54 3.55 0.26
CA ASN A 121 -13.69 2.81 1.50
C ASN A 121 -13.73 3.78 2.69
N PRO A 122 -14.91 4.29 3.09
CA PRO A 122 -15.07 5.05 4.34
C PRO A 122 -14.66 4.20 5.54
N GLY A 123 -14.03 4.82 6.53
CA GLY A 123 -13.66 4.19 7.78
C GLY A 123 -13.67 5.19 8.93
N TRP A 124 -13.95 4.70 10.13
CA TRP A 124 -14.00 5.49 11.35
C TRP A 124 -12.76 5.20 12.17
N PHE A 125 -11.95 6.24 12.36
CA PHE A 125 -10.70 6.20 13.11
C PHE A 125 -10.91 6.85 14.47
N PRO A 126 -10.23 6.40 15.53
CA PRO A 126 -10.21 7.11 16.80
C PRO A 126 -9.84 8.59 16.62
N ALA A 127 -10.61 9.48 17.22
CA ALA A 127 -10.26 10.89 17.32
C ALA A 127 -8.87 11.04 17.95
N ARG A 128 -8.10 12.00 17.42
CA ARG A 128 -6.73 12.27 17.86
C ARG A 128 -6.73 13.47 18.80
N ALA A 129 -5.79 13.48 19.75
CA ALA A 129 -5.53 14.66 20.55
C ALA A 129 -5.05 15.80 19.64
N ALA A 130 -5.52 17.02 19.89
CA ALA A 130 -5.23 18.18 19.04
C ALA A 130 -3.74 18.60 19.09
N ASP A 131 -3.03 18.19 20.14
CA ASP A 131 -1.64 18.53 20.46
C ASP A 131 -0.64 17.40 20.19
N ALA A 132 -1.08 16.28 19.59
CA ALA A 132 -0.20 15.17 19.25
C ALA A 132 0.89 15.60 18.25
N SER A 133 2.14 15.21 18.50
CA SER A 133 3.22 15.39 17.52
C SER A 133 2.92 14.62 16.23
N PRO A 134 3.48 15.00 15.06
CA PRO A 134 3.26 14.27 13.80
C PRO A 134 3.54 12.76 13.89
N GLU A 135 4.55 12.37 14.67
CA GLU A 135 4.93 10.97 14.90
C GLU A 135 3.90 10.22 15.75
N GLU A 136 3.37 10.86 16.80
CA GLU A 136 2.26 10.32 17.61
C GLU A 136 0.93 10.37 16.84
N ALA A 137 0.82 11.28 15.88
CA ALA A 137 -0.38 11.52 15.10
C ALA A 137 -0.61 10.43 14.04
N MET A 138 0.41 9.65 13.68
CA MET A 138 0.30 8.53 12.73
C MET A 138 -0.61 7.43 13.28
N ASN A 139 -1.75 7.25 12.64
CA ASN A 139 -2.82 6.38 13.09
C ASN A 139 -3.02 5.25 12.06
N LEU A 140 -2.26 4.18 12.22
CA LEU A 140 -2.41 2.98 11.43
C LEU A 140 -3.75 2.29 11.74
N SER A 141 -4.45 1.91 10.68
CA SER A 141 -5.68 1.12 10.73
C SER A 141 -5.48 -0.13 11.58
N ASP A 142 -6.37 -0.32 12.54
CA ASP A 142 -6.39 -1.49 13.42
C ASP A 142 -7.85 -1.92 13.57
N PRO A 143 -8.25 -3.12 13.11
CA PRO A 143 -9.63 -3.60 13.23
C PRO A 143 -10.18 -3.68 14.66
N SER A 144 -9.30 -3.63 15.68
CA SER A 144 -9.73 -3.55 17.09
C SER A 144 -10.08 -2.12 17.52
N ARG A 145 -9.60 -1.10 16.79
CA ARG A 145 -9.73 0.33 17.10
C ARG A 145 -10.55 1.11 16.08
N CYS A 146 -10.55 0.68 14.83
CA CYS A 146 -11.22 1.30 13.70
C CYS A 146 -12.42 0.45 13.28
N ASP A 147 -13.45 1.10 12.75
CA ASP A 147 -14.60 0.41 12.17
C ASP A 147 -14.78 0.85 10.71
N TYR A 148 -15.13 -0.11 9.84
CA TYR A 148 -15.28 0.12 8.38
C TYR A 148 -16.71 -0.20 7.90
N ARG A 149 -17.68 -0.31 8.81
CA ARG A 149 -19.02 -0.81 8.49
C ARG A 149 -20.14 0.06 9.02
N ASN A 150 -20.03 0.53 10.26
CA ASN A 150 -21.10 1.20 11.00
C ASN A 150 -20.61 2.35 11.89
N GLY A 151 -19.30 2.59 11.95
CA GLY A 151 -18.68 3.70 12.69
C GLY A 151 -18.61 3.54 14.21
N LYS A 152 -18.87 2.34 14.74
CA LYS A 152 -18.80 2.07 16.18
C LYS A 152 -17.36 1.79 16.62
N ILE A 153 -16.73 2.79 17.23
CA ILE A 153 -15.45 2.58 17.93
C ILE A 153 -15.70 1.79 19.20
N ARG A 154 -14.96 0.69 19.39
CA ARG A 154 -15.16 -0.26 20.50
C ARG A 154 -14.69 0.26 21.85
N LYS A 155 -13.80 1.26 21.87
CA LYS A 155 -13.23 1.82 23.09
C LYS A 155 -14.16 2.90 23.65
N SER A 156 -14.64 2.68 24.89
CA SER A 156 -15.51 3.64 25.59
C SER A 156 -14.82 5.01 25.73
N GLY A 157 -15.60 6.08 25.53
CA GLY A 157 -15.13 7.46 25.64
C GLY A 157 -14.24 7.94 24.49
N VAL A 158 -14.06 7.15 23.42
CA VAL A 158 -13.31 7.55 22.23
C VAL A 158 -14.27 7.77 21.08
N GLU A 159 -14.33 9.01 20.58
CA GLU A 159 -15.11 9.35 19.40
C GLU A 159 -14.46 8.76 18.13
N GLY A 160 -15.30 8.25 17.24
CA GLY A 160 -14.89 7.82 15.91
C GLY A 160 -15.07 8.95 14.90
N VAL A 161 -14.02 9.29 14.19
CA VAL A 161 -14.08 10.30 13.13
C VAL A 161 -14.05 9.59 11.78
N GLU A 162 -15.05 9.88 10.95
CA GLU A 162 -15.15 9.33 9.61
C GLU A 162 -14.03 9.88 8.71
N ARG A 163 -13.47 8.99 7.90
CA ARG A 163 -12.36 9.24 6.99
C ARG A 163 -12.57 8.47 5.69
N VAL A 164 -12.38 9.13 4.57
CA VAL A 164 -12.43 8.50 3.25
C VAL A 164 -11.00 8.38 2.70
N ARG A 165 -10.70 7.28 2.00
CA ARG A 165 -9.42 7.14 1.29
C ARG A 165 -9.33 8.22 0.22
N ALA A 166 -8.28 9.02 0.29
CA ALA A 166 -8.00 10.09 -0.66
C ALA A 166 -7.01 9.63 -1.74
N VAL A 167 -6.00 8.85 -1.34
CA VAL A 167 -4.97 8.32 -2.24
C VAL A 167 -4.77 6.84 -1.94
N ALA A 168 -4.89 6.01 -2.98
CA ALA A 168 -4.49 4.60 -2.96
C ALA A 168 -3.16 4.45 -3.70
N LEU A 169 -2.20 3.79 -3.06
CA LEU A 169 -0.85 3.61 -3.56
C LEU A 169 -0.50 2.11 -3.53
N LEU A 170 0.08 1.64 -4.64
CA LEU A 170 0.66 0.31 -4.74
C LEU A 170 2.17 0.44 -4.92
N TYR A 171 2.94 -0.28 -4.10
CA TYR A 171 4.37 -0.43 -4.29
C TYR A 171 4.67 -1.90 -4.59
N TYR A 172 5.26 -2.13 -5.76
CA TYR A 172 5.63 -3.45 -6.21
C TYR A 172 7.01 -3.83 -5.67
N LEU A 173 7.06 -4.90 -4.89
CA LEU A 173 8.28 -5.37 -4.22
C LEU A 173 8.58 -6.81 -4.64
N ASN A 174 9.87 -7.21 -4.64
CA ASN A 174 10.31 -8.60 -4.80
C ASN A 174 9.73 -9.38 -6.02
N ASN A 175 9.42 -8.71 -7.14
CA ASN A 175 8.76 -9.30 -8.31
C ASN A 175 9.69 -10.07 -9.28
N GLY A 176 10.89 -10.49 -8.85
CA GLY A 176 11.84 -11.21 -9.72
C GLY A 176 12.12 -10.50 -11.07
N PRO A 177 12.59 -11.22 -12.10
CA PRO A 177 12.62 -10.72 -13.48
C PRO A 177 11.21 -10.79 -14.09
N TRP A 178 10.33 -9.86 -13.69
CA TRP A 178 9.00 -9.77 -14.28
C TRP A 178 9.08 -9.27 -15.73
N ILE A 179 8.31 -9.90 -16.62
CA ILE A 179 8.10 -9.47 -18.00
C ILE A 179 6.59 -9.38 -18.28
N PRO A 180 6.17 -8.52 -19.23
CA PRO A 180 4.77 -8.49 -19.67
C PRO A 180 4.26 -9.89 -20.04
N GLY A 181 3.08 -10.25 -19.54
CA GLY A 181 2.49 -11.57 -19.76
C GLY A 181 2.75 -12.59 -18.64
N ASN A 182 3.64 -12.30 -17.69
CA ASN A 182 3.77 -13.12 -16.47
C ASN A 182 2.54 -13.01 -15.54
N GLY A 183 1.62 -12.09 -15.82
CA GLY A 183 0.46 -11.83 -14.96
C GLY A 183 0.78 -10.88 -13.80
N GLY A 184 -0.26 -10.61 -13.01
CA GLY A 184 -0.21 -9.71 -11.85
C GLY A 184 -0.17 -8.23 -12.19
N GLU A 185 -0.27 -7.81 -13.44
CA GLU A 185 -0.40 -6.40 -13.80
C GLU A 185 -1.56 -5.74 -13.04
N THR A 186 -1.45 -4.44 -12.74
CA THR A 186 -2.62 -3.68 -12.28
C THR A 186 -3.38 -3.17 -13.49
N GLY A 187 -4.57 -3.72 -13.69
CA GLY A 187 -5.54 -3.21 -14.66
C GLY A 187 -6.25 -1.97 -14.13
N LEU A 188 -6.30 -0.91 -14.94
CA LEU A 188 -7.13 0.26 -14.72
C LEU A 188 -8.29 0.25 -15.71
N TYR A 189 -9.49 0.60 -15.23
CA TYR A 189 -10.75 0.47 -15.96
C TYR A 189 -11.47 1.81 -16.00
N LEU A 190 -12.13 2.10 -17.13
CA LEU A 190 -13.10 3.21 -17.22
C LEU A 190 -14.42 2.89 -16.51
N ASP A 191 -14.82 1.61 -16.51
CA ASP A 191 -16.09 1.15 -15.95
C ASP A 191 -15.92 -0.21 -15.24
N ARG A 192 -16.70 -0.43 -14.18
CA ARG A 192 -16.76 -1.68 -13.43
C ARG A 192 -17.47 -2.83 -14.15
N THR A 193 -18.23 -2.55 -15.21
CA THR A 193 -18.95 -3.56 -16.01
C THR A 193 -18.06 -4.22 -17.07
N LEU A 194 -16.84 -3.72 -17.27
CA LEU A 194 -15.88 -4.35 -18.18
C LEU A 194 -15.45 -5.73 -17.67
N PRO A 195 -15.06 -6.65 -18.57
CA PRO A 195 -14.45 -7.91 -18.16
C PRO A 195 -13.15 -7.70 -17.38
N VAL A 196 -12.94 -8.46 -16.30
CA VAL A 196 -11.74 -8.41 -15.44
C VAL A 196 -10.43 -8.65 -16.21
N LEU A 197 -10.49 -9.33 -17.35
CA LEU A 197 -9.30 -9.61 -18.17
C LEU A 197 -9.09 -8.58 -19.30
N GLU A 198 -9.95 -7.55 -19.38
CA GLU A 198 -9.93 -6.53 -20.43
C GLU A 198 -9.83 -5.11 -19.83
N PRO A 199 -8.74 -4.78 -19.11
CA PRO A 199 -8.54 -3.44 -18.60
C PRO A 199 -8.31 -2.42 -19.72
N THR A 200 -8.74 -1.20 -19.48
CA THR A 200 -8.47 -0.06 -20.39
C THR A 200 -6.98 0.26 -20.44
N LEU A 201 -6.27 0.12 -19.32
CA LEU A 201 -4.82 0.30 -19.25
C LEU A 201 -4.21 -0.77 -18.34
N LEU A 202 -3.14 -1.42 -18.80
CA LEU A 202 -2.30 -2.28 -17.98
C LEU A 202 -1.10 -1.48 -17.47
N VAL A 203 -0.92 -1.44 -16.15
CA VAL A 203 0.28 -0.88 -15.52
C VAL A 203 1.27 -2.02 -15.26
N PRO A 204 2.44 -2.04 -15.94
CA PRO A 204 3.43 -3.10 -15.78
C PRO A 204 4.14 -3.02 -14.42
N ARG A 205 4.56 -4.17 -13.91
CA ARG A 205 5.42 -4.28 -12.71
C ARG A 205 6.87 -4.01 -13.09
N ARG A 206 7.20 -2.74 -13.27
CA ARG A 206 8.59 -2.40 -13.62
C ARG A 206 9.49 -2.60 -12.41
N ARG A 207 10.62 -3.25 -12.67
CA ARG A 207 11.69 -3.41 -11.71
C ARG A 207 12.29 -2.06 -11.35
N THR A 208 12.83 -1.94 -10.14
CA THR A 208 13.90 -0.99 -9.92
C THR A 208 15.15 -1.43 -10.70
N ARG A 209 15.73 -0.57 -11.54
CA ARG A 209 16.77 -0.90 -12.55
C ARG A 209 18.03 -1.54 -11.97
N SER A 210 18.23 -1.53 -10.65
CA SER A 210 19.50 -1.77 -9.97
C SER A 210 19.54 -3.00 -9.04
N SER A 211 18.52 -3.87 -8.99
CA SER A 211 18.66 -5.08 -8.18
C SER A 211 19.62 -6.09 -8.86
N PRO A 212 20.53 -6.78 -8.15
CA PRO A 212 21.22 -7.94 -8.70
C PRO A 212 20.23 -9.09 -8.92
N SER A 213 20.58 -10.01 -9.82
CA SER A 213 19.88 -11.29 -9.99
C SER A 213 20.08 -12.13 -8.71
N SER A 214 19.18 -12.04 -7.73
CA SER A 214 19.13 -12.99 -6.62
C SER A 214 18.30 -14.21 -7.00
N ALA A 215 18.70 -15.36 -6.46
CA ALA A 215 18.24 -16.73 -6.74
C ALA A 215 16.75 -16.91 -7.09
N ARG A 216 16.49 -17.93 -7.94
CA ARG A 216 15.18 -18.41 -8.40
C ARG A 216 14.29 -18.82 -7.22
N LEU A 217 13.62 -17.85 -6.59
CA LEU A 217 12.33 -18.10 -5.97
C LEU A 217 11.30 -18.19 -7.10
N ALA A 218 10.34 -19.10 -6.98
CA ALA A 218 9.19 -19.16 -7.90
C ALA A 218 8.53 -17.77 -7.99
N PRO A 219 7.94 -17.39 -9.14
CA PRO A 219 7.39 -16.07 -9.39
C PRO A 219 6.15 -15.82 -8.51
N SER A 220 6.37 -15.56 -7.23
CA SER A 220 5.35 -15.06 -6.32
C SER A 220 5.42 -13.54 -6.27
N THR A 221 4.27 -12.94 -6.06
CA THR A 221 4.01 -11.57 -6.51
C THR A 221 3.52 -10.75 -5.32
N PRO A 222 4.41 -10.05 -4.61
CA PRO A 222 3.98 -9.16 -3.54
C PRO A 222 3.53 -7.82 -4.09
N ILE A 223 2.39 -7.37 -3.58
CA ILE A 223 1.88 -6.02 -3.75
C ILE A 223 1.79 -5.44 -2.35
N TRP A 224 2.50 -4.36 -2.09
CA TRP A 224 2.25 -3.58 -0.90
C TRP A 224 1.23 -2.49 -1.24
N LYS A 225 0.18 -2.39 -0.43
CA LYS A 225 -0.89 -1.42 -0.61
C LYS A 225 -0.92 -0.48 0.59
N VAL A 226 -0.89 0.81 0.31
CA VAL A 226 -1.15 1.86 1.30
C VAL A 226 -2.22 2.79 0.79
N ALA A 227 -3.13 3.17 1.67
CA ALA A 227 -4.09 4.20 1.44
C ALA A 227 -3.98 5.30 2.51
N TYR A 228 -3.75 6.52 2.05
CA TYR A 228 -3.89 7.72 2.88
C TYR A 228 -5.32 8.23 2.81
N ARG A 229 -5.78 8.80 3.91
CA ARG A 229 -7.14 9.30 4.04
C ARG A 229 -7.16 10.82 4.09
N ALA A 230 -8.29 11.39 3.69
CA ALA A 230 -8.62 12.79 3.90
C ALA A 230 -9.83 12.89 4.83
N THR A 231 -10.07 14.10 5.35
CA THR A 231 -11.38 14.45 5.86
C THR A 231 -12.40 14.42 4.72
N PRO A 232 -13.66 14.01 4.98
CA PRO A 232 -14.74 14.11 4.00
C PRO A 232 -14.89 15.51 3.41
#